data_AF-A0A918PU35-F1
#
_entry.id   AF-A0A918PU35-F1
#
_cell.length_a   1.000
_cell.length_b   1.000
_cell.length_c   1.000
_cell.angle_alpha   90.00
_cell.angle_beta   90.00
_cell.angle_gamma   90.00
#
_symmetry.space_group_name_H-M   'P 1'
#
loop_
_entity.id
_entity.type
_entity.pdbx_description
1 polymer ?
#
loop_
_entity_poly.entity_id
_entity_poly.type
_entity_poly.pdbx_seq_one_letter_code
_entity_poly.pdbx_strand_id
1 'polypeptide(L)' 'MEIISRGQHPEKTVHKVTCQNCKTIFEFEQHEANHAFDKRDGNYYEIDCPVCSKKVTKST' A
#
# COMPACT_ATOMS: atom_id res chain seq x y z
N MET A 1 1.20 -12.66 -37.17
CA MET A 1 1.81 -12.66 -35.82
C MET A 1 1.52 -11.30 -35.24
N GLU A 2 0.50 -11.21 -34.40
CA GLU A 2 -0.09 -9.92 -34.00
C GLU A 2 0.04 -9.74 -32.49
N ILE A 3 0.42 -8.53 -32.09
CA ILE A 3 0.69 -8.17 -30.70
C ILE A 3 -0.66 -8.00 -29.99
N ILE A 4 -0.96 -8.89 -29.05
CA ILE A 4 -2.27 -9.06 -28.40
C ILE A 4 -2.54 -8.01 -27.29
N SER A 5 -1.88 -6.85 -27.34
CA SER A 5 -1.76 -5.79 -26.29
C SER A 5 -0.47 -5.85 -25.46
N ARG A 6 0.18 -4.68 -25.35
CA ARG A 6 1.33 -4.35 -24.49
C ARG A 6 0.78 -3.61 -23.27
N GLY A 7 0.06 -4.33 -22.40
CA GLY A 7 -0.54 -3.73 -21.22
C GLY A 7 0.53 -3.29 -20.23
N GLN A 8 0.69 -1.99 -20.01
CA GLN A 8 1.07 -1.53 -18.67
C GLN A 8 0.15 -2.27 -17.69
N HIS A 9 0.73 -3.03 -16.76
CA HIS A 9 -0.05 -3.64 -15.70
C HIS A 9 -0.93 -2.55 -15.08
N PRO A 10 -2.25 -2.81 -14.89
CA PRO A 10 -3.18 -1.82 -14.39
C PRO A 10 -2.53 -1.19 -13.17
N GLU A 11 -2.37 0.13 -13.21
CA GLU A 11 -1.68 0.97 -12.24
C GLU A 11 -1.70 0.34 -10.85
N LYS A 12 -0.68 -0.50 -10.56
CA LYS A 12 -0.53 -1.07 -9.24
C LYS A 12 -0.08 0.11 -8.41
N THR A 13 -1.05 0.77 -7.79
CA THR A 13 -0.80 1.88 -6.87
C THR A 13 -0.06 1.28 -5.69
N VAL A 14 1.27 1.27 -5.80
CA VAL A 14 2.18 0.85 -4.76
C VAL A 14 2.43 2.05 -3.87
N HIS A 15 2.13 1.90 -2.60
CA HIS A 15 2.41 2.90 -1.60
C HIS A 15 3.66 2.48 -0.84
N LYS A 16 4.67 3.36 -0.87
CA LYS A 16 5.87 3.20 -0.06
C LYS A 16 5.60 3.73 1.33
N VAL A 17 5.86 2.89 2.34
CA VAL A 17 5.69 3.26 3.74
C VAL A 17 6.89 2.84 4.57
N THR A 18 7.17 3.62 5.60
CA THR A 18 8.20 3.33 6.57
C THR A 18 7.54 2.93 7.88
N CYS A 19 7.84 1.72 8.36
CA CYS A 19 7.41 1.30 9.68
C CYS A 19 8.11 2.17 10.75
N GLN A 20 7.35 2.90 11.56
CA GLN A 20 7.90 3.74 12.64
C GLN A 20 8.55 2.91 13.76
N ASN A 21 8.28 1.61 13.84
CA ASN A 21 8.78 0.74 14.90
C ASN A 21 10.14 0.13 14.58
N CYS A 22 10.26 -0.57 13.45
CA CYS A 22 11.50 -1.23 13.04
C CYS A 22 12.29 -0.45 11.99
N LYS A 23 11.78 0.70 11.52
CA LYS A 23 12.35 1.53 10.46
C LYS A 23 12.48 0.82 9.10
N THR A 24 11.85 -0.34 8.95
CA THR A 24 11.77 -1.05 7.67
C THR A 24 10.94 -0.23 6.70
N ILE A 25 11.50 0.00 5.52
CA ILE A 25 10.82 0.64 4.41
C ILE A 25 10.32 -0.47 3.51
N PHE A 26 9.02 -0.52 3.25
CA PHE A 26 8.41 -1.51 2.40
C PHE A 26 7.34 -0.85 1.51
N GLU A 27 7.06 -1.51 0.40
CA GLU A 27 6.09 -1.09 -0.58
C GLU A 27 4.93 -2.08 -0.53
N PHE A 28 3.71 -1.56 -0.55
CA PHE A 28 2.51 -2.39 -0.55
C PHE A 28 1.56 -1.95 -1.64
N GLU A 29 0.87 -2.90 -2.26
CA GLU A 29 -0.17 -2.58 -3.23
C GLU A 29 -1.43 -2.12 -2.50
N GLN A 30 -2.16 -1.16 -3.09
CA GLN A 30 -3.42 -0.64 -2.54
C GLN A 30 -4.43 -1.73 -2.15
N HIS A 31 -4.42 -2.87 -2.86
CA HIS A 31 -5.31 -4.00 -2.59
C HIS A 31 -4.86 -4.88 -1.41
N GLU A 32 -3.59 -4.81 -1.00
CA GLU A 32 -3.04 -5.55 0.14
C GLU A 32 -3.27 -4.82 1.46
N ALA A 33 -3.47 -3.51 1.41
CA ALA A 33 -3.80 -2.71 2.58
C ALA A 33 -5.31 -2.62 2.80
N ASN A 34 -5.71 -2.60 4.07
CA ASN A 34 -7.07 -2.28 4.44
C ASN A 34 -7.30 -0.78 4.24
N HIS A 35 -8.12 -0.45 3.25
CA HIS A 35 -8.57 0.92 3.05
C HIS A 35 -9.69 1.23 4.03
N ALA A 36 -9.39 2.06 5.02
CA ALA A 36 -10.35 2.54 6.01
C ALA A 36 -10.57 4.04 5.83
N PHE A 37 -11.79 4.47 6.12
CA PHE A 37 -12.19 5.87 6.01
C PHE A 37 -12.47 6.42 7.41
N ASP A 38 -11.67 7.39 7.84
CA ASP A 38 -11.96 8.17 9.04
C ASP A 38 -12.56 9.52 8.65
N LYS A 39 -13.65 9.92 9.30
CA LYS A 39 -14.33 11.20 9.00
C LYS A 39 -13.47 12.43 9.34
N ARG A 40 -12.38 12.27 10.11
CA ARG A 40 -11.47 13.35 10.54
C ARG A 40 -10.24 13.47 9.64
N ASP A 41 -9.72 12.36 9.12
CA ASP A 41 -8.44 12.29 8.38
C ASP A 41 -8.62 11.93 6.89
N GLY A 42 -9.79 11.43 6.51
CA GLY A 42 -10.07 10.97 5.15
C GLY A 42 -9.74 9.49 4.95
N ASN A 43 -9.37 9.15 3.71
CA ASN A 43 -9.00 7.79 3.32
C ASN A 43 -7.59 7.45 3.81
N TYR A 44 -7.45 6.39 4.62
CA TYR A 44 -6.16 5.89 5.06
C TYR A 44 -6.01 4.39 4.76
N TYR A 45 -4.76 4.00 4.52
CA TYR A 45 -4.36 2.61 4.35
C TYR A 45 -3.80 2.07 5.66
N GLU A 46 -4.27 0.91 6.09
CA GLU A 46 -3.73 0.15 7.22
C GLU A 46 -3.13 -1.16 6.72
N ILE A 47 -1.85 -1.38 7.03
CA ILE A 47 -1.13 -2.61 6.69
C ILE A 47 -0.22 -3.06 7.82
N ASP A 48 -0.09 -4.37 8.01
CA ASP A 48 0.83 -4.95 8.98
C ASP A 48 2.26 -5.01 8.43
N CYS A 49 3.22 -4.55 9.23
CA CYS A 49 4.63 -4.61 8.85
C CYS A 49 5.10 -6.08 8.76
N PRO A 50 5.70 -6.52 7.65
CA PRO A 50 6.12 -7.92 7.47
C PRO A 50 7.27 -8.34 8.40
N VAL A 51 7.95 -7.38 9.04
CA VAL A 51 9.11 -7.64 9.90
C VAL A 51 8.73 -7.71 11.38
N CYS A 52 7.86 -6.80 11.84
CA CYS A 52 7.54 -6.69 13.27
C CYS A 52 6.06 -6.90 13.59
N SER A 53 5.25 -7.23 12.59
CA SER A 53 3.80 -7.46 12.70
C SER A 53 3.04 -6.31 13.36
N LYS A 54 3.62 -5.09 13.37
CA LYS A 54 2.93 -3.89 13.85
C LYS A 54 2.15 -3.25 12.72
N LYS A 55 0.97 -2.73 13.06
CA LYS A 55 0.14 -1.93 12.17
C LYS A 55 0.86 -0.64 11.78
N VAL A 56 0.88 -0.37 10.49
CA VAL A 56 1.41 0.84 9.87
C VAL A 56 0.28 1.48 9.10
N THR A 57 0.04 2.76 9.36
CA THR A 57 -0.99 3.54 8.66
C THR A 57 -0.35 4.54 7.71
N LYS A 58 -0.95 4.72 6.54
CA LYS A 58 -0.56 5.73 5.56
C LYS A 58 -1.81 6.50 5.14
N SER A 59 -1.89 7.78 5.49
CA SER A 59 -2.86 8.71 4.93
C SER A 59 -2.52 9.02 3.47
N THR A 60 -3.55 9.09 2.61
CA THR A 60 -3.44 9.56 1.22
C THR A 60 -3.48 11.08 1.17
#